data_AF-A0A2D6BHC9-F1
#
_entry.id   AF-A0A2D6BHC9-F1
#
_cell.length_a   1.000
_cell.length_b   1.000
_cell.length_c   1.000
_cell.angle_alpha   90.00
_cell.angle_beta   90.00
_cell.angle_gamma   90.00
#
_symmetry.space_group_name_H-M   'P 1'
#
loop_
_entity.id
_entity.type
_entity.pdbx_description
1 polymer ?
#
loop_
_entity_poly.entity_id
_entity_poly.type
_entity_poly.pdbx_seq_one_letter_code
_entity_poly.pdbx_strand_id
1 'polypeptide(L)'
;MQKIIDASMIMVGRTHLLLCRIPGIGVALARGLSWTMAIFPWLGGMRRTGSISETKQGLIESGEQMGFPFQFSEIEGDQFILELPYCPYGFKGSEHRQACDTAMDMDRIMLRRCGAELTIVETIPEGALRCRMSVRQR
;
A
#
# COMPACT_ATOMS: atom_id res chain seq x y z
N MET A 1 -17.83 -5.04 -10.04
CA MET A 1 -17.15 -4.22 -9.02
C MET A 1 -15.64 -4.43 -9.05
N GLN A 2 -15.15 -5.67 -8.89
CA GLN A 2 -13.72 -6.02 -8.99
C GLN A 2 -12.95 -5.37 -10.16
N LYS A 3 -13.42 -5.57 -11.40
CA LYS A 3 -12.80 -5.00 -12.62
C LYS A 3 -12.64 -3.47 -12.61
N ILE A 4 -13.51 -2.75 -11.90
CA ILE A 4 -13.47 -1.28 -11.80
C ILE A 4 -12.40 -0.86 -10.79
N ILE A 5 -12.26 -1.60 -9.68
CA ILE A 5 -11.24 -1.35 -8.65
C ILE A 5 -9.85 -1.68 -9.21
N ASP A 6 -9.72 -2.80 -9.93
CA ASP A 6 -8.49 -3.17 -10.63
C ASP A 6 -8.05 -2.07 -11.62
N ALA A 7 -8.99 -1.55 -12.42
CA ALA A 7 -8.70 -0.46 -13.36
C ALA A 7 -8.27 0.84 -12.65
N SER A 8 -8.88 1.15 -11.51
CA SER A 8 -8.56 2.33 -10.70
C SER A 8 -7.15 2.22 -10.11
N MET A 9 -6.77 1.07 -9.56
CA MET A 9 -5.43 0.88 -8.99
C MET A 9 -4.34 0.84 -10.04
N ILE A 10 -4.60 0.22 -11.19
CA ILE A 10 -3.68 0.30 -12.34
C ILE A 10 -3.52 1.76 -12.80
N MET A 11 -4.58 2.56 -12.77
CA MET A 11 -4.50 3.99 -13.07
C MET A 11 -3.60 4.72 -12.07
N VAL A 12 -3.76 4.47 -10.77
CA VAL A 12 -2.88 5.03 -9.72
C VAL A 12 -1.41 4.65 -9.99
N GLY A 13 -1.13 3.39 -10.31
CA GLY A 13 0.22 2.93 -10.64
C GLY A 13 0.80 3.64 -11.87
N ARG A 14 0.01 3.78 -12.94
CA ARG A 14 0.40 4.52 -14.15
C ARG A 14 0.68 5.99 -13.86
N THR A 15 -0.12 6.63 -13.02
CA THR A 15 0.10 8.02 -12.61
C THR A 15 1.43 8.18 -11.88
N HIS A 16 1.76 7.30 -10.93
CA HIS A 16 3.06 7.34 -10.25
C HIS A 16 4.22 7.13 -11.23
N LEU A 17 4.09 6.23 -12.21
CA LEU A 17 5.10 6.04 -13.26
C LEU A 17 5.30 7.28 -14.12
N LEU A 18 4.21 7.97 -14.49
CA LEU A 18 4.29 9.20 -15.27
C LEU A 18 4.95 10.33 -14.46
N LEU A 19 4.51 10.53 -13.21
CA LEU A 19 5.06 11.55 -12.35
C LEU A 19 6.55 11.33 -12.09
N CYS A 20 6.97 10.11 -11.76
CA CYS A 20 8.38 9.81 -11.47
C CYS A 20 9.31 9.99 -12.69
N ARG A 21 8.77 10.05 -13.92
CA ARG A 21 9.57 10.34 -15.12
C ARG A 21 9.88 11.82 -15.31
N ILE A 22 9.23 12.73 -14.58
CA ILE A 22 9.46 14.17 -14.67
C ILE A 22 10.77 14.52 -13.95
N PRO A 23 11.81 15.00 -14.66
CA PRO A 23 13.09 15.33 -14.04
C PRO A 23 12.97 16.42 -12.97
N GLY A 24 13.71 16.27 -11.88
CA GLY A 24 13.80 17.26 -10.80
C GLY A 24 12.64 17.25 -9.80
N ILE A 25 11.39 17.22 -10.26
CA ILE A 25 10.21 17.40 -9.38
C ILE A 25 9.29 16.17 -9.30
N GLY A 26 9.44 15.19 -10.20
CA GLY A 26 8.51 14.09 -10.36
C GLY A 26 8.23 13.27 -9.10
N VAL A 27 9.29 12.94 -8.37
CA VAL A 27 9.20 12.18 -7.10
C VAL A 27 8.45 12.96 -6.04
N ALA A 28 8.71 14.26 -5.92
CA ALA A 28 8.06 15.11 -4.92
C ALA A 28 6.55 15.22 -5.22
N LEU A 29 6.18 15.36 -6.50
CA LEU A 29 4.78 15.34 -6.93
C LEU A 29 4.11 13.99 -6.66
N ALA A 30 4.79 12.88 -6.96
CA ALA A 30 4.27 11.55 -6.69
C ALA A 30 4.01 11.32 -5.19
N ARG A 31 4.98 11.67 -4.32
CA ARG A 31 4.80 11.58 -2.87
C ARG A 31 3.70 12.50 -2.36
N GLY A 32 3.63 13.73 -2.87
CA GLY A 32 2.54 14.66 -2.55
C GLY A 32 1.16 14.11 -2.92
N LEU A 33 1.05 13.44 -4.08
CA LEU A 33 -0.15 12.71 -4.46
C LEU A 33 -0.47 11.56 -3.48
N SER A 34 0.52 10.74 -3.10
CA SER A 34 0.31 9.65 -2.14
C SER A 34 -0.17 10.18 -0.79
N TRP A 35 0.33 11.33 -0.34
CA TRP A 35 -0.07 11.94 0.92
C TRP A 35 -1.50 12.45 0.91
N THR A 36 -1.93 13.08 -0.19
CA THR A 36 -3.33 13.51 -0.34
C THR A 36 -4.25 12.31 -0.46
N MET A 37 -3.82 11.28 -1.20
CA MET A 37 -4.60 10.06 -1.37
C MET A 37 -4.79 9.27 -0.07
N ALA A 38 -3.80 9.27 0.82
CA ALA A 38 -3.87 8.63 2.13
C ALA A 38 -4.94 9.23 3.08
N ILE A 39 -5.52 10.38 2.73
CA ILE A 39 -6.60 11.02 3.50
C ILE A 39 -7.97 10.42 3.13
N PHE A 40 -8.18 9.96 1.89
CA PHE A 40 -9.50 9.49 1.44
C PHE A 40 -10.07 8.32 2.27
N PRO A 41 -9.29 7.31 2.71
CA PRO A 41 -9.82 6.24 3.55
C PRO A 41 -10.48 6.74 4.85
N TRP A 42 -10.02 7.87 5.39
CA TRP A 42 -10.63 8.50 6.57
C TRP A 42 -11.98 9.16 6.27
N LEU A 43 -12.15 9.73 5.07
CA LEU A 43 -13.46 10.21 4.63
C LEU A 43 -14.46 9.04 4.45
N GLY A 44 -13.94 7.84 4.19
CA GLY A 44 -14.70 6.58 4.16
C GLY A 44 -14.95 5.93 5.52
N GLY A 45 -14.51 6.55 6.63
CA GLY A 45 -14.79 6.05 7.98
C GLY A 45 -13.71 5.16 8.60
N MET A 46 -12.54 5.01 7.98
CA MET A 46 -11.39 4.35 8.62
C MET A 46 -11.02 5.10 9.91
N ARG A 47 -10.87 4.38 11.03
CA ARG A 47 -10.54 4.94 12.34
C ARG A 47 -9.22 4.38 12.86
N ARG A 48 -8.65 5.08 13.84
CA ARG A 48 -7.52 4.58 14.61
C ARG A 48 -7.92 3.31 15.35
N THR A 49 -7.10 2.28 15.25
CA THR A 49 -7.27 0.99 15.92
C THR A 49 -6.56 1.01 17.27
N GLY A 50 -7.10 0.25 18.23
CA GLY A 50 -6.54 0.08 19.58
C GLY A 50 -5.58 -1.10 19.71
N SER A 51 -5.52 -1.98 18.69
CA SER A 51 -4.65 -3.16 18.71
C SER A 51 -4.20 -3.60 17.31
N ILE A 52 -3.15 -4.43 17.28
CA ILE A 52 -2.68 -5.04 16.04
C ILE A 52 -3.75 -5.97 15.42
N SER A 53 -4.54 -6.64 16.26
CA SER A 53 -5.65 -7.51 15.81
C SER A 53 -6.73 -6.72 15.11
N GLU A 54 -7.13 -5.57 15.65
CA GLU A 54 -8.07 -4.67 14.99
C GLU A 54 -7.51 -4.12 13.67
N THR A 55 -6.22 -3.78 13.64
CA THR A 55 -5.54 -3.33 12.41
C THR A 55 -5.57 -4.40 11.33
N LYS A 56 -5.25 -5.66 11.69
CA LYS A 56 -5.30 -6.79 10.78
C LYS A 56 -6.72 -7.02 10.26
N GLN A 57 -7.72 -6.99 11.14
CA GLN A 57 -9.12 -7.16 10.75
C GLN A 57 -9.58 -6.06 9.79
N GLY A 58 -9.26 -4.80 10.07
CA GLY A 58 -9.60 -3.68 9.18
C GLY A 58 -8.93 -3.80 7.81
N LEU A 59 -7.71 -4.32 7.74
CA LEU A 59 -7.02 -4.59 6.48
C LEU A 59 -7.64 -5.76 5.70
N ILE A 60 -8.11 -6.81 6.40
CA ILE A 60 -8.87 -7.91 5.77
C ILE A 60 -10.15 -7.35 5.13
N GLU A 61 -10.96 -6.62 5.89
CA GLU A 61 -12.22 -6.05 5.40
C GLU A 61 -11.99 -5.08 4.23
N SER A 62 -10.98 -4.21 4.35
CA SER A 62 -10.59 -3.30 3.26
C SER A 62 -10.11 -4.07 2.03
N GLY A 63 -9.35 -5.14 2.24
CA GLY A 63 -8.89 -6.05 1.19
C GLY A 63 -10.05 -6.71 0.47
N GLU A 64 -11.04 -7.22 1.18
CA GLU A 64 -12.24 -7.84 0.61
C GLU A 64 -13.10 -6.83 -0.16
N GLN A 65 -13.29 -5.63 0.38
CA GLN A 65 -14.06 -4.56 -0.27
C GLN A 65 -13.38 -4.05 -1.55
N MET A 66 -12.06 -3.89 -1.52
CA MET A 66 -11.26 -3.48 -2.68
C MET A 66 -10.94 -4.65 -3.61
N GLY A 67 -11.17 -5.89 -3.17
CA GLY A 67 -10.76 -7.08 -3.90
C GLY A 67 -9.25 -7.23 -4.04
N PHE A 68 -8.48 -6.77 -3.04
CA PHE A 68 -7.04 -6.95 -3.01
C PHE A 68 -6.69 -8.37 -2.52
N PRO A 69 -5.68 -9.01 -3.11
CA PRO A 69 -5.30 -10.38 -2.79
C PRO A 69 -4.43 -10.44 -1.53
N PHE A 70 -4.81 -9.76 -0.45
CA PHE A 70 -4.00 -9.75 0.78
C PHE A 70 -3.95 -11.14 1.39
N GLN A 71 -2.74 -11.57 1.73
CA GLN A 71 -2.49 -12.75 2.55
C GLN A 71 -1.81 -12.30 3.82
N PHE A 72 -2.20 -12.88 4.95
CA PHE A 72 -1.70 -12.45 6.26
C PHE A 72 -1.10 -13.64 7.01
N SER A 73 0.07 -13.44 7.62
CA SER A 73 0.61 -14.39 8.60
C SER A 73 -0.22 -14.37 9.88
N GLU A 74 0.04 -15.31 10.79
CA GLU A 74 -0.39 -15.18 12.19
C GLU A 74 0.23 -13.92 12.84
N ILE A 75 -0.42 -13.45 13.91
CA ILE A 75 0.09 -12.33 14.69
C ILE A 75 1.16 -12.87 15.64
N GLU A 76 2.35 -12.28 15.61
CA GLU A 76 3.45 -12.60 16.49
C GLU A 76 3.76 -11.37 17.35
N GLY A 77 3.34 -11.38 18.62
CA GLY A 77 3.46 -10.21 19.48
C GLY A 77 2.59 -9.06 19.00
N ASP A 78 3.21 -7.96 18.58
CA ASP A 78 2.56 -6.73 18.13
C ASP A 78 2.61 -6.54 16.60
N GLN A 79 2.95 -7.60 15.85
CA GLN A 79 3.17 -7.52 14.41
C GLN A 79 2.58 -8.70 13.63
N PHE A 80 2.39 -8.50 12.33
CA PHE A 80 2.13 -9.56 11.35
C PHE A 80 2.75 -9.21 9.98
N ILE A 81 2.83 -10.18 9.09
CA ILE A 81 3.22 -9.99 7.69
C ILE A 81 1.99 -9.94 6.80
N LEU A 82 1.92 -8.90 5.98
CA LEU A 82 1.01 -8.78 4.84
C LEU A 82 1.77 -9.15 3.57
N GLU A 83 1.22 -10.06 2.78
CA GLU A 83 1.77 -10.48 1.49
C GLU A 83 0.79 -10.17 0.35
N LEU A 84 1.37 -9.83 -0.80
CA LEU A 84 0.65 -9.62 -2.05
C LEU A 84 1.29 -10.48 -3.15
N PRO A 85 0.59 -11.48 -3.70
CA PRO A 85 1.14 -12.36 -4.73
C PRO A 85 1.37 -11.64 -6.07
N TYR A 86 0.73 -10.49 -6.28
CA TYR A 86 0.98 -9.59 -7.40
C TYR A 86 0.78 -8.13 -6.98
N CYS A 87 1.40 -7.20 -7.69
CA CYS A 87 1.25 -5.77 -7.39
C CYS A 87 -0.08 -5.23 -7.95
N PRO A 88 -1.02 -4.73 -7.11
CA PRO A 88 -2.31 -4.19 -7.58
C PRO A 88 -2.14 -2.92 -8.42
N TYR A 89 -1.03 -2.20 -8.24
CA TYR A 89 -0.67 -1.04 -9.08
C TYR A 89 -0.07 -1.43 -10.44
N GLY A 90 0.14 -2.72 -10.69
CA GLY A 90 0.69 -3.22 -11.96
C GLY A 90 2.20 -3.05 -12.11
N PHE A 91 2.94 -2.82 -11.02
CA PHE A 91 4.40 -2.76 -11.07
C PHE A 91 5.02 -4.15 -11.26
N LYS A 92 6.06 -4.26 -12.10
CA LYS A 92 6.58 -5.57 -12.56
C LYS A 92 8.11 -5.67 -12.56
N GLY A 93 8.84 -4.56 -12.74
CA GLY A 93 10.28 -4.59 -12.90
C GLY A 93 11.01 -3.45 -12.21
N SER A 94 12.35 -3.52 -12.25
CA SER A 94 13.26 -2.58 -11.58
C SER A 94 13.06 -1.11 -11.98
N GLU A 95 12.59 -0.87 -13.20
CA GLU A 95 12.22 0.44 -13.74
C GLU A 95 11.01 1.06 -13.02
N HIS A 96 10.25 0.27 -12.27
CA HIS A 96 9.12 0.75 -11.47
C HIS A 96 9.47 0.99 -10.00
N ARG A 97 10.72 0.75 -9.55
CA ARG A 97 11.12 0.85 -8.13
C ARG A 97 10.78 2.20 -7.51
N GLN A 98 11.10 3.28 -8.20
CA GLN A 98 10.85 4.63 -7.70
C GLN A 98 9.34 4.93 -7.58
N ALA A 99 8.56 4.56 -8.60
CA ALA A 99 7.10 4.70 -8.55
C ALA A 99 6.49 3.84 -7.44
N CYS A 100 6.99 2.61 -7.25
CA CYS A 100 6.59 1.72 -6.17
C CYS A 100 6.86 2.34 -4.80
N ASP A 101 8.07 2.83 -4.54
CA ASP A 101 8.42 3.46 -3.26
C ASP A 101 7.51 4.67 -2.96
N THR A 102 7.27 5.53 -3.95
CA THR A 102 6.37 6.68 -3.76
C THR A 102 4.93 6.23 -3.50
N ALA A 103 4.40 5.25 -4.23
CA ALA A 103 3.06 4.74 -4.00
C ALA A 103 2.89 4.13 -2.58
N MET A 104 3.92 3.43 -2.07
CA MET A 104 3.93 2.87 -0.72
C MET A 104 3.86 3.94 0.39
N ASP A 105 4.18 5.21 0.12
CA ASP A 105 3.97 6.29 1.10
C ASP A 105 2.50 6.43 1.47
N MET A 106 1.57 6.13 0.55
CA MET A 106 0.14 6.14 0.83
C MET A 106 -0.20 5.12 1.92
N ASP A 107 0.26 3.87 1.77
CA ASP A 107 0.02 2.78 2.70
C ASP A 107 0.68 3.03 4.06
N ARG A 108 1.94 3.52 4.05
CA ARG A 108 2.68 3.92 5.27
C ARG A 108 1.92 4.98 6.07
N ILE A 109 1.39 6.00 5.40
CA ILE A 109 0.66 7.10 6.06
C ILE A 109 -0.69 6.61 6.58
N MET A 110 -1.42 5.85 5.76
CA MET A 110 -2.70 5.26 6.15
C MET A 110 -2.54 4.43 7.42
N LEU A 111 -1.58 3.50 7.45
CA LEU A 111 -1.34 2.65 8.62
C LEU A 111 -0.82 3.44 9.82
N ARG A 112 0.04 4.43 9.62
CA ARG A 112 0.49 5.33 10.69
C ARG A 112 -0.68 6.03 11.38
N ARG A 113 -1.67 6.48 10.60
CA ARG A 113 -2.89 7.09 11.15
C ARG A 113 -3.80 6.08 11.85
N CYS A 114 -3.79 4.83 11.39
CA CYS A 114 -4.46 3.74 12.09
C CYS A 114 -3.79 3.40 13.44
N GLY A 115 -2.57 3.86 13.68
CA GLY A 115 -1.80 3.51 14.88
C GLY A 115 -0.86 2.33 14.67
N ALA A 116 -0.55 1.99 13.41
CA ALA A 116 0.40 0.95 13.06
C ALA A 116 1.56 1.50 12.22
N GLU A 117 2.61 0.72 12.04
CA GLU A 117 3.76 1.06 11.21
C GLU A 117 3.95 -0.01 10.14
N LEU A 118 4.09 0.43 8.89
CA LEU A 118 4.35 -0.44 7.75
C LEU A 118 5.84 -0.39 7.41
N THR A 119 6.50 -1.53 7.45
CA THR A 119 7.86 -1.72 6.95
C THR A 119 7.82 -2.58 5.70
N ILE A 120 8.42 -2.10 4.62
CA ILE A 120 8.55 -2.88 3.38
C ILE A 120 9.70 -3.88 3.58
N VAL A 121 9.42 -5.17 3.38
CA VAL A 121 10.42 -6.24 3.51
C VAL A 121 10.94 -6.63 2.13
N GLU A 122 10.03 -6.89 1.19
CA GLU A 122 10.36 -7.29 -0.18
C GLU A 122 9.33 -6.72 -1.15
N THR A 123 9.76 -6.36 -2.37
CA THR A 123 8.87 -5.87 -3.42
C THR A 123 9.14 -6.53 -4.77
N ILE A 124 8.09 -6.73 -5.57
CA ILE A 124 8.21 -7.29 -6.92
C ILE A 124 9.15 -6.44 -7.81
N PRO A 125 9.10 -5.09 -7.82
CA PRO A 125 10.06 -4.27 -8.56
C PRO A 125 11.52 -4.46 -8.15
N GLU A 126 11.80 -5.00 -6.97
CA GLU A 126 13.15 -5.33 -6.53
C GLU A 126 13.59 -6.74 -6.92
N GLY A 127 12.72 -7.53 -7.53
CA GLY A 127 12.98 -8.90 -7.99
C GLY A 127 12.35 -9.98 -7.12
N ALA A 128 11.57 -9.62 -6.10
CA ALA A 128 10.85 -10.60 -5.29
C ALA A 128 9.70 -11.25 -6.07
N LEU A 129 9.38 -12.50 -5.73
CA LEU A 129 8.25 -13.23 -6.34
C LEU A 129 6.89 -12.70 -5.90
N ARG A 130 6.84 -12.04 -4.74
CA ARG A 130 5.65 -11.45 -4.10
C ARG A 130 6.10 -10.22 -3.32
N CYS A 131 5.19 -9.29 -3.02
CA CYS A 131 5.51 -8.22 -2.07
C CYS A 131 5.26 -8.72 -0.65
N ARG A 132 6.15 -8.37 0.29
CA ARG A 132 6.01 -8.67 1.71
C ARG A 132 6.22 -7.39 2.51
N MET A 133 5.28 -7.13 3.42
CA MET A 133 5.32 -5.97 4.29
C MET A 133 5.05 -6.40 5.73
N SER A 134 5.84 -5.90 6.67
CA SER A 134 5.59 -6.07 8.09
C SER A 134 4.72 -4.91 8.59
N VAL A 135 3.65 -5.24 9.31
CA VAL A 135 2.79 -4.27 9.99
C VAL A 135 2.96 -4.48 11.49
N ARG A 136 3.28 -3.42 12.23
CA ARG A 136 3.48 -3.44 13.68
C ARG A 136 2.62 -2.39 14.38
N GLN A 137 2.09 -2.67 15.57
CA GLN A 137 1.39 -1.68 16.39
C GLN A 137 2.35 -0.60 16.89
N ARG A 138 1.88 0.66 16.95
CA ARG A 138 2.57 1.77 17.62
C ARG A 138 2.00 2.05 19.00
#